data_AF-A0A6B3NJX6-F1
#
_entry.id   AF-A0A6B3NJX6-F1
#
_cell.length_a   1.000
_cell.length_b   1.000
_cell.length_c   1.000
_cell.angle_alpha   90.00
_cell.angle_beta   90.00
_cell.angle_gamma   90.00
#
_symmetry.space_group_name_H-M   'P 1'
#
loop_
_entity.id
_entity.type
_entity.pdbx_description
1 polymer ?
#
loop_
_entity_poly.entity_id
_entity_poly.type
_entity_poly.pdbx_seq_one_letter_code
_entity_poly.pdbx_strand_id
1 'polypeptide(L)' 'MRLPDFLIIGAAKSGTTTLYKYLCRHPQICMSNPKEPDFFAIDHIYDQGIDWYSSLFSEARLKQVCGEASTTYTRLPK' A
#
# COMPACT_ATOMS: atom_id res chain seq x y z
N MET A 1 -11.41 -11.97 -0.49
CA MET A 1 -10.83 -10.69 -0.94
C MET A 1 -10.24 -10.00 0.27
N ARG A 2 -9.00 -9.51 0.18
CA ARG A 2 -8.29 -8.84 1.27
C ARG A 2 -7.82 -7.46 0.81
N LEU A 3 -8.13 -6.44 1.59
CA LEU A 3 -7.77 -5.04 1.34
C LEU A 3 -6.81 -4.57 2.44
N PRO A 4 -6.10 -3.45 2.25
CA PRO A 4 -5.27 -2.91 3.30
C PRO A 4 -6.12 -2.43 4.47
N ASP A 5 -5.65 -2.74 5.66
CA ASP A 5 -6.19 -2.27 6.94
C ASP A 5 -5.69 -0.84 7.23
N PHE A 6 -4.56 -0.42 6.65
CA PHE A 6 -4.03 0.93 6.76
C PHE A 6 -3.26 1.39 5.52
N LEU A 7 -3.16 2.71 5.34
CA LEU A 7 -2.42 3.35 4.25
C LEU A 7 -1.35 4.30 4.80
N ILE A 8 -0.13 4.23 4.28
CA ILE A 8 0.91 5.25 4.46
C ILE A 8 0.85 6.17 3.24
N ILE A 9 0.13 7.27 3.41
CA ILE A 9 -0.26 8.16 2.30
C ILE A 9 0.81 9.22 1.93
N GLY A 10 1.87 9.37 2.74
CA GLY A 10 2.85 10.42 2.52
C GLY A 10 3.61 10.89 3.75
N ALA A 11 4.47 11.91 3.61
CA ALA A 11 4.73 12.66 2.36
C ALA A 11 5.98 12.14 1.62
N ALA A 12 6.12 12.50 0.34
CA ALA A 12 7.36 12.24 -0.39
C ALA A 12 8.54 12.86 0.38
N LYS A 13 9.66 12.11 0.48
CA LYS A 13 10.87 12.49 1.23
C LYS A 13 10.70 12.60 2.77
N SER A 14 9.62 12.08 3.36
CA SER A 14 9.42 12.03 4.83
C SER A 14 9.76 10.67 5.47
N GLY A 15 10.57 9.83 4.81
CA GLY A 15 11.01 8.54 5.38
C GLY A 15 10.06 7.36 5.19
N THR A 16 9.02 7.47 4.36
CA THR A 16 8.04 6.40 4.11
C THR A 16 8.66 5.09 3.59
N THR A 17 9.75 5.16 2.81
CA THR A 17 10.51 3.98 2.38
C THR A 17 11.17 3.25 3.55
N THR A 18 11.71 3.96 4.53
CA THR A 18 12.30 3.35 5.73
C THR A 18 11.22 2.70 6.58
N LEU A 19 10.10 3.40 6.81
CA LEU A 19 8.95 2.89 7.55
C LEU A 19 8.38 1.62 6.88
N TYR A 20 8.14 1.65 5.57
CA TYR A 20 7.71 0.48 4.79
C TYR A 20 8.64 -0.72 5.02
N LYS A 21 9.96 -0.52 4.92
CA LYS A 21 10.95 -1.59 5.14
C LYS A 21 10.95 -2.14 6.57
N TYR A 22 10.63 -1.33 7.57
CA TYR A 22 10.50 -1.81 8.95
C TYR A 22 9.22 -2.64 9.12
N LEU A 23 8.10 -2.19 8.55
CA LEU A 23 6.83 -2.91 8.61
C LEU A 23 6.88 -4.24 7.86
N CYS A 24 7.55 -4.32 6.70
CA CYS A 24 7.77 -5.59 5.98
C CYS A 24 8.50 -6.65 6.82
N ARG A 25 9.27 -6.25 7.84
CA ARG A 25 9.99 -7.19 8.72
C ARG A 25 9.14 -7.67 9.90
N HIS A 26 8.00 -7.03 10.18
CA HIS A 26 7.18 -7.39 11.31
C HIS A 26 6.35 -8.64 10.97
N PRO A 27 6.41 -9.73 11.77
CA PRO A 27 5.76 -10.99 11.41
C PRO A 27 4.24 -10.92 11.31
N GLN A 28 3.63 -9.91 11.95
CA GLN A 28 2.18 -9.68 11.92
C GLN A 28 1.73 -8.66 10.88
N ILE A 29 2.62 -8.15 10.01
CA ILE A 29 2.27 -7.16 9.00
C ILE A 29 2.61 -7.70 7.60
N CYS A 30 1.69 -7.53 6.67
CA CYS A 30 1.88 -7.80 5.25
C CYS A 30 1.76 -6.46 4.51
N MET A 31 2.84 -6.00 3.89
CA MET A 31 2.79 -4.78 3.07
C MET A 31 2.51 -5.14 1.61
N SER A 32 1.84 -4.25 0.88
CA SER A 32 1.65 -4.36 -0.57
C SER A 32 3.00 -4.55 -1.27
N ASN A 33 3.07 -5.44 -2.26
CA ASN A 33 4.24 -5.59 -3.12
C ASN A 33 3.79 -5.51 -4.59
N PRO A 34 4.16 -4.45 -5.33
CA PRO A 34 5.19 -3.45 -5.01
C PRO A 34 4.77 -2.38 -3.97
N LYS A 35 5.77 -1.65 -3.45
CA LYS A 35 5.57 -0.36 -2.76
C LYS A 35 5.15 0.70 -3.79
N GLU A 36 4.37 1.70 -3.38
CA GLU A 36 3.79 2.74 -4.24
C GLU A 36 2.93 2.14 -5.37
N PRO A 37 1.90 1.32 -5.07
CA PRO A 37 0.97 0.89 -6.11
C PRO A 37 0.18 2.07 -6.68
N ASP A 38 0.09 3.21 -5.98
CA ASP A 38 -0.54 4.44 -6.47
C ASP A 38 -2.00 4.27 -6.98
N PHE A 39 -2.71 3.25 -6.47
CA PHE A 39 -4.05 2.86 -6.91
C PHE A 39 -5.06 4.00 -6.83
N PHE A 40 -5.02 4.82 -5.77
CA PHE A 40 -5.93 5.96 -5.60
C PHE A 40 -5.42 7.28 -6.21
N ALA A 41 -4.27 7.27 -6.89
CA ALA A 41 -3.62 8.47 -7.40
C ALA A 41 -3.45 8.49 -8.93
N ILE A 42 -3.50 7.33 -9.58
CA ILE A 42 -3.20 7.18 -11.00
C ILE A 42 -4.38 6.46 -11.67
N ASP A 43 -5.09 7.17 -12.55
CA ASP A 43 -6.33 6.69 -13.19
C ASP A 43 -6.16 5.33 -13.87
N HIS A 44 -5.10 5.14 -14.67
CA HIS A 44 -4.88 3.85 -15.36
C HIS A 44 -4.55 2.68 -14.41
N ILE A 45 -4.14 2.96 -13.17
CA ILE A 45 -3.97 1.93 -12.14
C ILE A 45 -5.30 1.65 -11.47
N TYR A 46 -6.07 2.71 -11.18
CA TYR A 46 -7.43 2.58 -10.65
C TYR A 46 -8.32 1.75 -11.59
N ASP A 47 -8.19 1.95 -12.89
CA ASP A 47 -8.91 1.22 -13.95
C ASP A 47 -8.62 -0.29 -13.97
N GLN A 48 -7.53 -0.77 -13.34
CA GLN A 48 -7.28 -2.21 -13.15
C GLN A 48 -8.27 -2.86 -12.17
N GLY A 49 -9.00 -2.04 -11.40
CA GLY A 49 -10.08 -2.47 -10.53
C GLY A 49 -9.64 -2.98 -9.16
N ILE A 50 -10.64 -3.15 -8.29
CA ILE A 50 -10.42 -3.54 -6.89
C ILE A 50 -9.84 -4.95 -6.75
N ASP A 51 -10.11 -5.83 -7.70
CA ASP A 51 -9.59 -7.21 -7.70
C ASP A 51 -8.07 -7.22 -7.91
N TRP A 52 -7.56 -6.40 -8.83
CA TRP A 52 -6.13 -6.19 -9.01
C TRP A 52 -5.50 -5.64 -7.73
N TYR A 53 -6.13 -4.63 -7.11
CA TYR A 53 -5.62 -4.04 -5.88
C TYR A 53 -5.61 -5.02 -4.71
N SER A 54 -6.67 -5.84 -4.57
CA SER A 54 -6.73 -6.90 -3.57
C SER A 54 -5.67 -7.98 -3.79
N SER A 55 -5.28 -8.25 -5.05
CA SER A 55 -4.26 -9.24 -5.38
C SER A 55 -2.88 -8.90 -4.77
N LEU A 56 -2.61 -7.62 -4.49
CA LEU A 56 -1.37 -7.17 -3.84
C LEU A 56 -1.20 -7.71 -2.41
N PHE A 57 -2.25 -8.29 -1.83
CA PHE A 57 -2.29 -8.84 -0.48
C PHE A 57 -2.54 -10.36 -0.46
N SER A 58 -2.37 -11.06 -1.59
CA SER A 58 -2.61 -12.51 -1.70
C SER A 58 -1.77 -13.34 -0.72
N GLU A 59 -0.56 -12.87 -0.42
CA GLU A 59 0.40 -13.53 0.47
C GLU A 59 0.13 -13.29 1.96
N ALA A 60 -0.89 -12.49 2.31
CA ALA A 60 -1.21 -12.17 3.69
C ALA A 60 -1.78 -13.38 4.44
N ARG A 61 -1.17 -13.71 5.58
CA ARG A 61 -1.68 -14.76 6.48
C ARG A 61 -2.92 -14.26 7.24
N LEU A 62 -3.77 -15.19 7.68
CA LEU A 62 -5.09 -14.92 8.27
C LEU A 62 -5.08 -13.80 9.35
N LYS A 63 -4.07 -13.77 10.23
CA LYS A 63 -3.96 -12.83 11.36
C LYS A 63 -3.03 -11.64 11.14
N GLN A 64 -2.46 -11.48 9.94
CA GLN A 64 -1.64 -10.30 9.66
C GLN A 64 -2.52 -9.07 9.51
N VAL A 65 -1.92 -7.89 9.58
CA VAL A 65 -2.51 -6.60 9.20
C VAL A 65 -1.91 -6.20 7.86
N CYS A 66 -2.73 -5.80 6.90
CA CYS A 66 -2.32 -5.41 5.57
C CYS A 66 -2.10 -3.91 5.47
N GLY A 67 -0.97 -3.50 4.91
CA GLY A 67 -0.62 -2.09 4.74
C GLY A 67 -0.22 -1.76 3.32
N GLU A 68 -0.59 -0.58 2.85
CA GLU A 68 -0.11 -0.03 1.58
C GLU A 68 0.70 1.25 1.84
N ALA A 69 1.62 1.61 0.95
CA ALA A 69 2.38 2.85 1.07
C ALA A 69 2.57 3.52 -0.30
N SER A 70 1.86 4.62 -0.51
CA SER A 70 1.95 5.48 -1.69
C SER A 70 2.00 6.94 -1.27
N THR A 71 3.16 7.57 -1.44
CA THR A 71 3.41 8.97 -1.12
C THR A 71 2.64 9.94 -1.99
N THR A 72 2.20 9.51 -3.18
CA THR A 72 1.44 10.34 -4.10
C THR A 72 0.07 10.74 -3.54
N TYR A 73 -0.51 9.98 -2.62
CA TYR A 73 -1.85 10.23 -2.09
C TYR A 73 -1.98 11.59 -1.39
N THR A 74 -0.91 12.09 -0.77
CA THR A 74 -0.86 13.45 -0.16
C THR A 74 -0.53 14.58 -1.14
N ARG A 75 -0.28 14.29 -2.42
CA ARG A 75 0.10 15.30 -3.43
C ARG A 75 -1.11 15.97 -4.09
N LEU A 76 -2.33 15.51 -3.81
CA LEU A 76 -3.57 15.94 -4.48
C LEU A 76 -4.58 16.57 -3.48
N PRO A 77 -5.43 17.51 -3.94
CA PRO A 77 -5.37 18.19 -5.24
C PRO A 77 -4.16 19.15 -5.31
N LYS A 78 -3.78 19.56 -6.53
CA LYS A 78 -2.76 20.61 -6.73
C LYS A 78 -3.37 22.00 -6.58
#